data_AF-A0A935DY60-F1
#
_entry.id   AF-A0A935DY60-F1
#
_cell.length_a   1.000
_cell.length_b   1.000
_cell.length_c   1.000
_cell.angle_alpha   90.00
_cell.angle_beta   90.00
_cell.angle_gamma   90.00
#
_symmetry.space_group_name_H-M   'P 1'
#
loop_
_entity.id
_entity.type
_entity.pdbx_description
1 polymer ?
#
loop_
_entity_poly.entity_id
_entity_poly.type
_entity_poly.pdbx_seq_one_letter_code
_entity_poly.pdbx_strand_id
1 'polypeptide(L)'
;MASLYELIRDPSAAGWNGQSEMMGLPASQLSDQYLIPNYFGAANPNTLNVSLYIANVDTVSTTVEIRIAGILRGSYPLAASTGQVVKYNLDGGPVEIRSTNGADIVASLNQWRRRPSTTVGWTGVTQSMALPVSLITNAYYFPRYDYSSTNALYNNLLIANVDTVSRDITITIGGVVRGTYTLAPSQSQYVNYPGLVGGPVVVSSDAGAQIVASLYELIRDPSAAGWNGQSEMMGLPASQLSDQYLIPNYFGAANPNTLNASLYIAVP
;
A
#
# COMPACT_ATOMS: atom_id res chain seq x y z
N MET A 1 14.70 -12.47 9.44
CA MET A 1 13.67 -11.76 8.67
C MET A 1 12.73 -12.79 8.09
N ALA A 2 11.43 -12.51 8.11
CA ALA A 2 10.41 -13.32 7.43
C ALA A 2 9.70 -12.40 6.43
N SER A 3 9.50 -12.90 5.21
CA SER A 3 8.63 -12.28 4.22
C SER A 3 7.49 -13.24 3.87
N LEU A 4 6.33 -12.68 3.56
CA LEU A 4 5.24 -13.40 2.92
C LEU A 4 5.43 -13.30 1.41
N TYR A 5 5.44 -14.44 0.74
CA TYR A 5 5.54 -14.57 -0.71
C TYR A 5 4.24 -15.16 -1.25
N GLU A 6 3.55 -14.42 -2.12
CA GLU A 6 2.29 -14.83 -2.72
C GLU A 6 2.46 -14.96 -4.24
N LEU A 7 2.02 -16.08 -4.80
CA LEU A 7 1.86 -16.25 -6.24
C LEU A 7 0.38 -16.42 -6.56
N ILE A 8 -0.04 -15.76 -7.64
CA ILE A 8 -1.38 -15.93 -8.19
C ILE A 8 -1.29 -16.26 -9.66
N ARG A 9 -2.28 -16.98 -10.17
CA ARG A 9 -2.34 -17.32 -11.59
C ARG A 9 -3.75 -17.26 -12.15
N ASP A 10 -3.79 -16.98 -13.45
CA ASP A 10 -4.91 -17.35 -14.30
C ASP A 10 -4.92 -18.87 -14.49
N PRO A 11 -5.97 -19.60 -14.07
CA PRO A 11 -6.09 -21.05 -14.27
C PRO A 11 -6.09 -21.48 -15.74
N SER A 12 -6.39 -20.56 -16.67
CA SER A 12 -6.40 -20.82 -18.11
C SER A 12 -5.03 -20.59 -18.79
N ALA A 13 -4.05 -20.05 -18.06
CA ALA A 13 -2.70 -19.82 -18.54
C ALA A 13 -1.69 -20.80 -17.91
N ALA A 14 -0.63 -21.13 -18.65
CA ALA A 14 0.49 -21.90 -18.09
C ALA A 14 1.37 -21.01 -17.18
N GLY A 15 1.77 -21.55 -16.03
CA GLY A 15 2.68 -20.88 -15.09
C GLY A 15 1.99 -19.95 -14.08
N TRP A 16 2.81 -19.35 -13.21
CA TRP A 16 2.39 -18.27 -12.30
C TRP A 16 2.62 -16.93 -12.98
N ASN A 17 1.65 -16.02 -12.91
CA ASN A 17 1.70 -14.77 -13.66
C ASN A 17 1.37 -13.53 -12.83
N GLY A 18 1.31 -13.69 -11.49
CA GLY A 18 1.36 -12.62 -10.51
C GLY A 18 2.18 -13.03 -9.29
N GLN A 19 2.90 -12.07 -8.73
CA GLN A 19 3.75 -12.25 -7.55
C GLN A 19 3.64 -11.02 -6.65
N SER A 20 3.59 -11.23 -5.34
CA SER A 20 3.69 -10.18 -4.33
C SER A 20 4.59 -10.62 -3.19
N GLU A 21 5.33 -9.68 -2.64
CA GLU A 21 6.18 -9.88 -1.46
C GLU A 21 5.96 -8.79 -0.45
N MET A 22 5.89 -9.18 0.82
CA MET A 22 5.66 -8.26 1.92
C MET A 22 6.51 -8.68 3.12
N MET A 23 7.25 -7.74 3.67
CA MET A 23 8.04 -7.95 4.90
C MET A 23 7.13 -8.04 6.12
N GLY A 24 7.44 -8.94 7.05
CA GLY A 24 6.81 -8.94 8.37
C GLY A 24 7.24 -7.72 9.20
N LEU A 25 6.38 -7.30 10.13
CA LEU A 25 6.71 -6.24 11.09
C LEU A 25 7.51 -6.80 12.27
N PRO A 26 8.57 -6.10 12.74
CA PRO A 26 9.22 -6.42 14.00
C PRO A 26 8.23 -6.35 15.18
N ALA A 27 8.38 -7.23 16.17
CA ALA A 27 7.53 -7.23 17.36
C ALA A 27 7.54 -5.88 18.10
N SER A 28 8.65 -5.15 18.08
CA SER A 28 8.78 -3.81 18.67
C SER A 28 8.03 -2.72 17.91
N GLN A 29 7.44 -3.04 16.75
CA GLN A 29 6.62 -2.14 15.93
C GLN A 29 5.17 -2.62 15.86
N LEU A 30 4.78 -3.61 16.66
CA LEU A 30 3.36 -3.94 16.84
C LEU A 30 2.63 -2.73 17.44
N SER A 31 1.35 -2.66 17.14
CA SER A 31 0.49 -1.57 17.59
C SER A 31 -0.95 -2.08 17.73
N ASP A 32 -1.75 -1.33 18.48
CA ASP A 32 -3.19 -1.48 18.54
C ASP A 32 -3.91 -0.74 17.40
N GLN A 33 -3.20 0.09 16.62
CA GLN A 33 -3.77 0.85 15.51
C GLN A 33 -2.86 0.91 14.28
N TYR A 34 -3.48 0.78 13.10
CA TYR A 34 -2.82 0.77 11.80
C TYR A 34 -3.52 1.66 10.77
N LEU A 35 -2.74 2.17 9.82
CA LEU A 35 -3.17 3.14 8.82
C LEU A 35 -2.85 2.67 7.40
N ILE A 36 -3.77 2.93 6.47
CA ILE A 36 -3.58 2.79 5.02
C ILE A 36 -4.11 4.08 4.36
N PRO A 37 -3.42 4.68 3.37
CA PRO A 37 -3.86 5.94 2.77
C PRO A 37 -5.21 5.85 2.08
N ASN A 38 -5.51 4.71 1.43
CA ASN A 38 -6.73 4.54 0.65
C ASN A 38 -7.12 3.07 0.46
N TYR A 39 -8.41 2.84 0.21
CA TYR A 39 -9.02 1.55 -0.08
C TYR A 39 -9.86 1.66 -1.36
N PHE A 40 -9.67 0.72 -2.30
CA PHE A 40 -10.30 0.74 -3.63
C PHE A 40 -11.31 -0.39 -3.84
N GLY A 41 -12.35 -0.46 -3.02
CA GLY A 41 -13.32 -1.56 -3.08
C GLY A 41 -14.37 -1.46 -4.18
N ALA A 42 -14.61 -0.27 -4.73
CA ALA A 42 -15.70 -0.02 -5.67
C ALA A 42 -15.26 0.54 -7.03
N ALA A 43 -14.01 0.99 -7.19
CA ALA A 43 -13.56 1.65 -8.41
C ALA A 43 -13.62 0.73 -9.64
N ASN A 44 -13.39 -0.56 -9.42
CA ASN A 44 -13.24 -1.57 -10.48
C ASN A 44 -13.78 -2.94 -10.01
N PRO A 45 -15.05 -3.07 -9.61
CA PRO A 45 -15.54 -4.20 -8.82
C PRO A 45 -15.49 -5.54 -9.59
N ASN A 46 -15.42 -5.48 -10.91
CA ASN A 46 -15.30 -6.66 -11.77
C ASN A 46 -13.84 -7.06 -12.05
N THR A 47 -12.87 -6.18 -11.82
CA THR A 47 -11.47 -6.38 -12.21
C THR A 47 -10.48 -6.15 -11.07
N LEU A 48 -10.93 -5.68 -9.91
CA LEU A 48 -10.16 -5.44 -8.71
C LEU A 48 -10.89 -6.05 -7.51
N ASN A 49 -10.17 -6.83 -6.71
CA ASN A 49 -10.67 -7.45 -5.50
C ASN A 49 -9.75 -7.02 -4.36
N VAL A 50 -10.27 -6.18 -3.48
CA VAL A 50 -9.53 -5.60 -2.36
C VAL A 50 -10.03 -6.22 -1.06
N SER A 51 -9.09 -6.54 -0.17
CA SER A 51 -9.39 -7.14 1.12
C SER A 51 -8.43 -6.63 2.18
N LEU A 52 -8.93 -6.41 3.39
CA LEU A 52 -8.11 -6.19 4.57
C LEU A 52 -7.95 -7.51 5.31
N TYR A 53 -6.70 -7.84 5.65
CA TYR A 53 -6.36 -8.96 6.50
C TYR A 53 -6.01 -8.38 7.87
N ILE A 54 -6.74 -8.77 8.90
CA ILE A 54 -6.53 -8.33 10.28
C ILE A 54 -6.30 -9.54 11.17
N ALA A 55 -5.35 -9.44 12.10
CA ALA A 55 -5.13 -10.49 13.09
C ALA A 55 -4.83 -9.88 14.46
N ASN A 56 -5.42 -10.48 15.48
CA ASN A 56 -5.08 -10.24 16.87
C ASN A 56 -3.86 -11.11 17.21
N VAL A 57 -2.73 -10.46 17.47
CA VAL A 57 -1.45 -11.14 17.81
C VAL A 57 -1.16 -11.10 19.31
N ASP A 58 -2.08 -10.53 20.09
CA ASP A 58 -2.02 -10.48 21.54
C ASP A 58 -2.63 -11.75 22.17
N THR A 59 -2.43 -11.85 23.48
CA THR A 59 -2.91 -12.91 24.37
C THR A 59 -4.33 -12.68 24.89
N VAL A 60 -4.88 -11.47 24.70
CA VAL A 60 -6.23 -11.09 25.11
C VAL A 60 -7.14 -10.97 23.88
N SER A 61 -8.43 -11.24 24.04
CA SER A 61 -9.41 -10.94 22.97
C SER A 61 -9.57 -9.43 22.81
N THR A 62 -9.92 -9.00 21.61
CA THR A 62 -10.23 -7.59 21.30
C THR A 62 -11.37 -7.50 20.30
N THR A 63 -11.89 -6.29 20.11
CA THR A 63 -12.71 -5.93 18.97
C THR A 63 -11.90 -5.00 18.08
N VAL A 64 -11.80 -5.31 16.79
CA VAL A 64 -11.14 -4.44 15.80
C VAL A 64 -12.19 -3.62 15.07
N GLU A 65 -12.09 -2.30 15.16
CA GLU A 65 -12.87 -1.34 14.39
C GLU A 65 -12.13 -0.96 13.11
N ILE A 66 -12.89 -0.86 12.01
CA ILE A 66 -12.40 -0.35 10.73
C ILE A 66 -13.15 0.92 10.39
N ARG A 67 -12.42 2.03 10.24
CA ARG A 67 -12.95 3.31 9.73
C ARG A 67 -12.38 3.58 8.36
N ILE A 68 -13.20 4.12 7.45
CA ILE A 68 -12.75 4.61 6.14
C ILE A 68 -13.30 6.02 5.96
N ALA A 69 -12.39 6.97 5.75
CA ALA A 69 -12.69 8.40 5.71
C ALA A 69 -13.42 8.86 7.00
N GLY A 70 -12.89 8.47 8.16
CA GLY A 70 -13.42 8.82 9.50
C GLY A 70 -14.70 8.08 9.91
N ILE A 71 -15.38 7.38 8.98
CA ILE A 71 -16.65 6.70 9.24
C ILE A 71 -16.41 5.24 9.61
N LEU A 72 -16.96 4.78 10.74
CA LEU A 72 -16.95 3.38 11.14
C LEU A 72 -17.71 2.52 10.12
N ARG A 73 -17.00 1.54 9.54
CA ARG A 73 -17.52 0.62 8.51
C ARG A 73 -17.77 -0.78 9.06
N GLY A 74 -17.03 -1.19 10.09
CA GLY A 74 -17.19 -2.50 10.70
C GLY A 74 -16.53 -2.59 12.07
N SER A 75 -16.99 -3.57 12.85
CA SER A 75 -16.50 -3.88 14.19
C SER A 75 -16.47 -5.40 14.31
N TYR A 76 -15.31 -5.97 14.61
CA TYR A 76 -15.04 -7.41 14.49
C TYR A 76 -14.43 -7.95 15.79
N PRO A 77 -15.18 -8.75 16.57
CA PRO A 77 -14.62 -9.46 17.71
C PRO A 77 -13.59 -10.49 17.24
N LEU A 78 -12.39 -10.44 17.79
CA LEU A 78 -11.30 -11.38 17.53
C LEU A 78 -10.79 -11.98 18.83
N ALA A 79 -10.77 -13.31 18.91
CA ALA A 79 -10.09 -14.01 19.98
C ALA A 79 -8.57 -13.82 19.86
N ALA A 80 -7.84 -14.04 20.95
CA ALA A 80 -6.38 -14.06 20.95
C ALA A 80 -5.84 -15.00 19.86
N SER A 81 -4.77 -14.60 19.17
CA SER A 81 -4.13 -15.38 18.10
C SER A 81 -5.06 -15.80 16.95
N THR A 82 -6.09 -15.01 16.64
CA THR A 82 -6.98 -15.26 15.49
C THR A 82 -6.97 -14.10 14.52
N GLY A 83 -7.35 -14.36 13.27
CA GLY A 83 -7.47 -13.34 12.24
C GLY A 83 -8.70 -13.50 11.38
N GLN A 84 -9.02 -12.45 10.65
CA GLN A 84 -10.18 -12.35 9.78
C GLN A 84 -9.84 -11.55 8.53
N VAL A 85 -10.53 -11.87 7.43
CA VAL A 85 -10.51 -11.08 6.19
C VAL A 85 -11.81 -10.30 6.08
N VAL A 86 -11.70 -9.00 5.80
CA VAL A 86 -12.87 -8.12 5.62
C VAL A 86 -12.78 -7.35 4.31
N LYS A 87 -13.93 -7.03 3.73
CA LYS A 87 -14.05 -6.31 2.46
C LYS A 87 -15.17 -5.29 2.54
N TYR A 88 -14.98 -4.18 1.85
CA TYR A 88 -15.98 -3.14 1.64
C TYR A 88 -16.18 -2.89 0.15
N ASN A 89 -17.41 -2.61 -0.25
CA ASN A 89 -17.75 -2.21 -1.63
C ASN A 89 -17.83 -0.67 -1.70
N LEU A 90 -16.73 0.00 -1.36
CA LEU A 90 -16.60 1.45 -1.43
C LEU A 90 -15.15 1.82 -1.72
N ASP A 91 -14.95 3.02 -2.26
CA ASP A 91 -13.63 3.65 -2.34
C ASP A 91 -13.50 4.74 -1.28
N GLY A 92 -12.29 4.91 -0.76
CA GLY A 92 -11.97 6.03 0.11
C GLY A 92 -10.82 5.74 1.07
N GLY A 93 -10.49 6.76 1.85
CA GLY A 93 -9.39 6.71 2.79
C GLY A 93 -9.29 8.02 3.56
N PRO A 94 -8.46 8.09 4.62
CA PRO A 94 -7.61 7.00 5.10
C PRO A 94 -8.43 5.85 5.70
N VAL A 95 -7.84 4.66 5.72
CA VAL A 95 -8.33 3.51 6.47
C VAL A 95 -7.64 3.52 7.83
N GLU A 96 -8.42 3.48 8.90
CA GLU A 96 -7.95 3.30 10.26
C GLU A 96 -8.44 1.95 10.76
N ILE A 97 -7.52 1.14 11.28
CA ILE A 97 -7.77 -0.20 11.79
C ILE A 97 -7.33 -0.20 13.24
N ARG A 98 -8.25 -0.34 14.19
CA ARG A 98 -7.95 -0.13 15.61
C ARG A 98 -8.57 -1.19 16.51
N SER A 99 -7.78 -1.73 17.42
CA SER A 99 -8.20 -2.52 18.57
C SER A 99 -8.86 -1.62 19.62
N THR A 100 -10.03 -2.00 20.15
CA THR A 100 -10.80 -1.15 21.07
C THR A 100 -10.29 -1.15 22.51
N ASN A 101 -9.43 -2.11 22.87
CA ASN A 101 -8.90 -2.27 24.23
C ASN A 101 -7.37 -2.15 24.32
N GLY A 102 -6.71 -1.72 23.24
CA GLY A 102 -5.26 -1.57 23.19
C GLY A 102 -4.49 -2.86 22.95
N ALA A 103 -5.15 -3.99 22.67
CA ALA A 103 -4.47 -5.22 22.30
C ALA A 103 -3.71 -5.06 20.97
N ASP A 104 -2.51 -5.64 20.89
CA ASP A 104 -1.69 -5.61 19.69
C ASP A 104 -2.33 -6.40 18.54
N ILE A 105 -2.38 -5.79 17.38
CA ILE A 105 -2.89 -6.39 16.14
C ILE A 105 -1.84 -6.31 15.04
N VAL A 106 -2.09 -6.98 13.93
CA VAL A 106 -1.42 -6.72 12.65
C VAL A 106 -2.46 -6.59 11.55
N ALA A 107 -2.18 -5.73 10.58
CA ALA A 107 -3.07 -5.52 9.45
C ALA A 107 -2.30 -5.38 8.13
N SER A 108 -2.91 -5.82 7.05
CA SER A 108 -2.41 -5.59 5.68
C SER A 108 -3.55 -5.39 4.70
N LEU A 109 -3.25 -4.66 3.63
CA LEU A 109 -4.12 -4.51 2.46
C LEU A 109 -3.64 -5.48 1.39
N ASN A 110 -4.53 -6.33 0.91
CA ASN A 110 -4.29 -7.18 -0.25
C ASN A 110 -5.20 -6.76 -1.40
N GLN A 111 -4.65 -6.74 -2.61
CA GLN A 111 -5.39 -6.39 -3.81
C GLN A 111 -5.06 -7.38 -4.93
N TRP A 112 -6.08 -8.02 -5.47
CA TRP A 112 -5.97 -8.83 -6.68
C TRP A 112 -6.58 -8.10 -7.86
N ARG A 113 -5.93 -8.21 -9.01
CA ARG A 113 -6.40 -7.62 -10.27
C ARG A 113 -6.43 -8.62 -11.41
N ARG A 114 -7.37 -8.44 -12.33
CA ARG A 114 -7.42 -9.12 -13.62
C ARG A 114 -7.71 -8.15 -14.77
N ARG A 115 -7.47 -8.60 -16.00
CA ARG A 115 -7.82 -7.82 -17.19
C ARG A 115 -9.34 -7.80 -17.39
N PRO A 116 -9.92 -6.74 -17.97
CA PRO A 116 -11.36 -6.66 -18.24
C PRO A 116 -11.90 -7.79 -19.12
N SER A 117 -11.09 -8.29 -20.06
CA SER A 117 -11.49 -9.36 -20.99
C SER A 117 -11.41 -10.77 -20.40
N THR A 118 -10.83 -10.93 -19.20
CA THR A 118 -10.69 -12.24 -18.54
C THR A 118 -11.78 -12.40 -17.49
N THR A 119 -12.72 -13.33 -17.73
CA THR A 119 -13.77 -13.69 -16.75
C THR A 119 -13.31 -14.73 -15.75
N VAL A 120 -12.20 -15.41 -16.01
CA VAL A 120 -11.57 -16.43 -15.16
C VAL A 120 -10.15 -15.97 -14.80
N GLY A 121 -9.77 -16.13 -13.52
CA GLY A 121 -8.40 -15.92 -13.06
C GLY A 121 -8.04 -14.51 -12.59
N TRP A 122 -7.11 -14.45 -11.64
CA TRP A 122 -6.47 -13.23 -11.13
C TRP A 122 -4.99 -13.30 -11.48
N THR A 123 -4.42 -12.20 -11.95
CA THR A 123 -3.04 -12.18 -12.47
C THR A 123 -2.20 -11.07 -11.84
N GLY A 124 -2.80 -9.99 -11.36
CA GLY A 124 -2.15 -9.01 -10.51
C GLY A 124 -2.41 -9.33 -9.05
N VAL A 125 -1.37 -9.22 -8.23
CA VAL A 125 -1.45 -9.32 -6.77
C VAL A 125 -0.50 -8.27 -6.18
N THR A 126 -0.94 -7.59 -5.13
CA THR A 126 -0.05 -6.83 -4.25
C THR A 126 -0.55 -6.91 -2.83
N GLN A 127 0.37 -6.91 -1.88
CA GLN A 127 0.06 -6.85 -0.47
C GLN A 127 0.99 -5.87 0.24
N SER A 128 0.40 -4.98 1.04
CA SER A 128 1.11 -3.95 1.78
C SER A 128 0.79 -4.09 3.27
N MET A 129 1.82 -4.13 4.13
CA MET A 129 1.62 -4.01 5.56
C MET A 129 1.02 -2.63 5.84
N ALA A 130 -0.04 -2.57 6.65
CA ALA A 130 -0.53 -1.29 7.11
C ALA A 130 0.52 -0.64 8.02
N LEU A 131 0.55 0.69 8.09
CA LEU A 131 1.51 1.42 8.90
C LEU A 131 1.06 1.45 10.37
N PRO A 132 1.85 0.95 11.34
CA PRO A 132 1.58 1.15 12.77
C PRO A 132 1.44 2.64 13.10
N VAL A 133 0.46 3.03 13.91
CA VAL A 133 0.22 4.44 14.23
C VAL A 133 1.42 5.08 14.94
N SER A 134 2.23 4.29 15.67
CA SER A 134 3.45 4.75 16.33
C SER A 134 4.54 5.22 15.36
N LEU A 135 4.46 4.84 14.08
CA LEU A 135 5.38 5.24 13.02
C LEU A 135 4.85 6.39 12.17
N ILE A 136 3.68 6.94 12.51
CA ILE A 136 3.15 8.07 11.78
C ILE A 136 4.06 9.28 11.88
N THR A 137 4.20 9.98 10.76
CA THR A 137 5.06 11.16 10.68
C THR A 137 4.50 12.17 9.66
N ASN A 138 5.17 13.31 9.56
CA ASN A 138 4.87 14.35 8.59
C ASN A 138 5.67 14.20 7.28
N ALA A 139 6.58 13.23 7.16
CA ALA A 139 7.39 13.04 5.95
C ALA A 139 7.67 11.57 5.61
N TYR A 140 7.43 11.19 4.36
CA TYR A 140 7.62 9.84 3.83
C TYR A 140 8.49 9.86 2.58
N TYR A 141 9.31 8.82 2.43
CA TYR A 141 10.29 8.69 1.36
C TYR A 141 10.01 7.46 0.50
N PHE A 142 10.19 7.62 -0.82
CA PHE A 142 10.19 6.54 -1.78
C PHE A 142 11.45 6.66 -2.66
N PRO A 143 12.05 5.53 -3.08
CA PRO A 143 13.30 5.59 -3.83
C PRO A 143 13.12 6.19 -5.23
N ARG A 144 11.93 6.08 -5.83
CA ARG A 144 11.68 6.54 -7.20
C ARG A 144 10.21 6.83 -7.50
N TYR A 145 10.00 7.41 -8.66
CA TYR A 145 8.73 7.53 -9.38
C TYR A 145 8.99 7.24 -10.87
N ASP A 146 8.18 6.41 -11.51
CA ASP A 146 8.28 6.16 -12.95
C ASP A 146 6.91 6.06 -13.62
N TYR A 147 6.50 7.15 -14.26
CA TYR A 147 5.34 7.18 -15.14
C TYR A 147 5.74 7.53 -16.58
N SER A 148 6.91 7.07 -17.03
CA SER A 148 7.47 7.34 -18.38
C SER A 148 6.55 6.87 -19.51
N SER A 149 6.08 5.63 -19.44
CA SER A 149 5.28 5.00 -20.48
C SER A 149 3.80 5.03 -20.11
N THR A 150 3.10 6.12 -20.38
CA THR A 150 1.71 6.30 -19.90
C THR A 150 0.70 5.30 -20.49
N ASN A 151 1.08 4.61 -21.55
CA ASN A 151 0.33 3.52 -22.18
C ASN A 151 0.62 2.12 -21.58
N ALA A 152 1.63 1.97 -20.71
CA ALA A 152 2.10 0.69 -20.18
C ALA A 152 2.32 0.68 -18.66
N LEU A 153 2.56 1.85 -18.07
CA LEU A 153 2.77 2.08 -16.64
C LEU A 153 1.65 2.97 -16.09
N TYR A 154 1.38 2.86 -14.80
CA TYR A 154 0.54 3.77 -14.03
C TYR A 154 1.15 3.88 -12.65
N ASN A 155 1.50 5.09 -12.22
CA ASN A 155 2.21 5.33 -10.96
C ASN A 155 1.45 6.42 -10.19
N ASN A 156 0.96 6.11 -9.00
CA ASN A 156 0.18 7.04 -8.19
C ASN A 156 0.70 7.09 -6.77
N LEU A 157 0.90 8.30 -6.28
CA LEU A 157 1.13 8.56 -4.87
C LEU A 157 -0.23 8.70 -4.21
N LEU A 158 -0.51 7.85 -3.23
CA LEU A 158 -1.69 7.95 -2.39
C LEU A 158 -1.28 8.66 -1.14
N ILE A 159 -1.98 9.75 -0.84
CA ILE A 159 -1.71 10.60 0.30
C ILE A 159 -2.98 10.75 1.11
N ALA A 160 -2.87 10.74 2.43
CA ALA A 160 -4.01 10.96 3.30
C ALA A 160 -3.63 11.78 4.53
N ASN A 161 -4.58 12.62 4.94
CA ASN A 161 -4.52 13.35 6.18
C ASN A 161 -5.29 12.57 7.26
N VAL A 162 -4.58 12.14 8.30
CA VAL A 162 -5.17 11.44 9.45
C VAL A 162 -5.17 12.34 10.69
N ASP A 163 -4.84 13.62 10.54
CA ASP A 163 -5.00 14.64 11.57
C ASP A 163 -6.46 15.09 11.68
N THR A 164 -6.75 15.83 12.75
CA THR A 164 -8.06 16.43 13.05
C THR A 164 -8.25 17.82 12.45
N VAL A 165 -7.22 18.37 11.82
CA VAL A 165 -7.23 19.66 11.10
C VAL A 165 -6.80 19.46 9.65
N SER A 166 -7.15 20.40 8.77
CA SER A 166 -6.67 20.37 7.39
C SER A 166 -5.14 20.48 7.31
N ARG A 167 -4.53 19.75 6.39
CA ARG A 167 -3.07 19.71 6.18
C ARG A 167 -2.71 19.93 4.72
N ASP A 168 -1.66 20.70 4.49
CA ASP A 168 -1.03 20.85 3.17
C ASP A 168 0.05 19.79 3.00
N ILE A 169 -0.11 18.93 2.01
CA ILE A 169 0.83 17.85 1.70
C ILE A 169 1.57 18.22 0.41
N THR A 170 2.88 18.42 0.52
CA THR A 170 3.76 18.73 -0.60
C THR A 170 4.45 17.47 -1.11
N ILE A 171 4.48 17.31 -2.43
CA ILE A 171 5.19 16.23 -3.10
C ILE A 171 6.38 16.81 -3.84
N THR A 172 7.57 16.28 -3.55
CA THR A 172 8.84 16.61 -4.20
C THR A 172 9.38 15.38 -4.90
N ILE A 173 9.88 15.51 -6.13
CA ILE A 173 10.51 14.41 -6.89
C ILE A 173 11.84 14.91 -7.43
N GLY A 174 12.94 14.31 -6.95
CA GLY A 174 14.31 14.72 -7.28
C GLY A 174 14.63 16.14 -6.81
N GLY A 175 14.21 16.50 -5.61
CA GLY A 175 14.39 17.86 -5.05
C GLY A 175 13.50 18.95 -5.65
N VAL A 176 12.66 18.64 -6.65
CA VAL A 176 11.75 19.60 -7.29
C VAL A 176 10.32 19.41 -6.79
N VAL A 177 9.73 20.48 -6.26
CA VAL A 177 8.31 20.50 -5.86
C VAL A 177 7.43 20.26 -7.08
N ARG A 178 6.55 19.26 -6.99
CA ARG A 178 5.61 18.88 -8.05
C ARG A 178 4.18 19.32 -7.78
N GLY A 179 3.84 19.53 -6.50
CA GLY A 179 2.55 20.08 -6.09
C GLY A 179 2.37 20.08 -4.59
N THR A 180 1.41 20.87 -4.14
CA THR A 180 0.94 20.94 -2.74
C THR A 180 -0.56 20.75 -2.73
N TYR A 181 -1.04 19.86 -1.87
CA TYR A 181 -2.43 19.40 -1.85
C TYR A 181 -3.00 19.59 -0.45
N THR A 182 -4.00 20.46 -0.31
CA THR A 182 -4.72 20.67 0.95
C THR A 182 -5.77 19.57 1.13
N LEU A 183 -5.64 18.77 2.18
CA LEU A 183 -6.59 17.72 2.53
C LEU A 183 -7.28 18.04 3.86
N ALA A 184 -8.61 17.96 3.87
CA ALA A 184 -9.40 18.03 5.09
C ALA A 184 -9.11 16.85 6.04
N PRO A 185 -9.53 16.90 7.31
CA PRO A 185 -9.45 15.76 8.22
C PRO A 185 -10.08 14.50 7.61
N SER A 186 -9.40 13.37 7.77
CA SER A 186 -9.84 12.08 7.22
C SER A 186 -10.10 12.09 5.70
N GLN A 187 -9.40 12.94 4.95
CA GLN A 187 -9.43 12.97 3.49
C GLN A 187 -8.18 12.29 2.92
N SER A 188 -8.35 11.61 1.79
CA SER A 188 -7.28 11.04 0.98
C SER A 188 -7.37 11.53 -0.46
N GLN A 189 -6.24 11.45 -1.17
CA GLN A 189 -6.13 11.78 -2.59
C GLN A 189 -5.08 10.89 -3.25
N TYR A 190 -5.30 10.54 -4.52
CA TYR A 190 -4.31 9.95 -5.39
C TYR A 190 -3.77 11.00 -6.36
N VAL A 191 -2.45 11.03 -6.52
CA VAL A 191 -1.73 12.02 -7.33
C VAL A 191 -0.81 11.30 -8.30
N ASN A 192 -0.78 11.74 -9.55
CA ASN A 192 0.16 11.23 -10.55
C ASN A 192 0.75 12.36 -11.41
N TYR A 193 1.88 12.04 -12.05
CA TYR A 193 2.66 12.93 -12.89
C TYR A 193 3.01 12.19 -14.20
N PRO A 194 2.08 12.14 -15.18
CA PRO A 194 2.29 11.45 -16.44
C PRO A 194 3.56 11.93 -17.18
N GLY A 195 4.38 10.99 -17.65
CA GLY A 195 5.62 11.28 -18.36
C GLY A 195 6.82 11.62 -17.47
N LEU A 196 6.65 11.64 -16.14
CA LEU A 196 7.74 11.93 -15.20
C LEU A 196 8.47 10.65 -14.77
N VAL A 197 9.80 10.74 -14.76
CA VAL A 197 10.69 9.78 -14.10
C VAL A 197 11.61 10.56 -13.17
N GLY A 198 11.83 10.06 -11.96
CA GLY A 198 12.77 10.68 -11.05
C GLY A 198 12.77 10.01 -9.68
N GLY A 199 13.49 10.63 -8.76
CA GLY A 199 13.63 10.13 -7.40
C GLY A 199 14.76 10.86 -6.67
N PRO A 200 14.79 10.78 -5.33
CA PRO A 200 13.74 10.20 -4.49
C PRO A 200 12.45 11.02 -4.52
N VAL A 201 11.35 10.38 -4.15
CA VAL A 201 10.08 11.06 -3.86
C VAL A 201 10.02 11.37 -2.38
N VAL A 202 9.66 12.59 -2.05
CA VAL A 202 9.37 13.03 -0.68
C VAL A 202 7.93 13.52 -0.64
N VAL A 203 7.12 12.91 0.23
CA VAL A 203 5.78 13.38 0.56
C VAL A 203 5.84 13.95 1.95
N SER A 204 5.64 15.27 2.09
CA SER A 204 5.84 15.97 3.36
C SER A 204 4.75 16.97 3.68
N SER A 205 4.51 17.21 4.96
CA SER A 205 3.66 18.28 5.49
C SER A 205 4.40 19.01 6.63
N ASP A 206 3.76 20.03 7.19
CA ASP A 206 4.31 20.83 8.30
C ASP A 206 4.76 19.95 9.47
N ALA A 207 5.75 20.43 10.22
CA ALA A 207 6.25 19.74 11.40
C ALA A 207 5.10 19.40 12.38
N GLY A 208 5.02 18.14 12.79
CA GLY A 208 3.96 17.64 13.68
C GLY A 208 2.66 17.24 12.98
N ALA A 209 2.52 17.45 11.67
CA ALA A 209 1.39 16.94 10.92
C ALA A 209 1.39 15.40 10.90
N GLN A 210 0.19 14.83 10.89
CA GLN A 210 -0.02 13.39 10.83
C GLN A 210 -0.59 13.00 9.46
N ILE A 211 0.28 12.48 8.60
CA ILE A 211 -0.09 12.04 7.25
C ILE A 211 0.31 10.58 7.05
N VAL A 212 -0.18 9.96 5.98
CA VAL A 212 0.28 8.65 5.54
C VAL A 212 0.34 8.62 4.02
N ALA A 213 1.32 7.91 3.46
CA ALA A 213 1.51 7.82 2.01
C ALA A 213 1.91 6.42 1.54
N SER A 214 1.48 6.06 0.33
CA SER A 214 1.94 4.88 -0.41
C SER A 214 2.18 5.21 -1.90
N LEU A 215 2.99 4.39 -2.57
CA LEU A 215 3.18 4.44 -4.02
C LEU A 215 2.54 3.19 -4.62
N TYR A 216 1.56 3.40 -5.49
CA TYR A 216 0.81 2.37 -6.18
C TYR A 216 1.16 2.33 -7.65
N GLU A 217 1.51 1.15 -8.13
CA GLU A 217 2.08 0.95 -9.44
C GLU A 217 1.37 -0.16 -10.20
N LEU A 218 1.09 0.11 -11.46
CA LEU A 218 0.50 -0.86 -12.38
C LEU A 218 1.36 -0.93 -13.61
N ILE A 219 1.47 -2.14 -14.14
CA ILE A 219 2.09 -2.41 -15.42
C ILE A 219 1.14 -3.24 -16.28
N ARG A 220 1.21 -3.03 -17.59
CA ARG A 220 0.49 -3.83 -18.57
C ARG A 220 1.31 -3.99 -19.84
N ASP A 221 0.92 -4.99 -20.62
CA ASP A 221 1.26 -5.05 -22.04
C ASP A 221 0.56 -3.90 -22.78
N PRO A 222 1.28 -2.96 -23.40
CA PRO A 222 0.67 -1.83 -24.09
C PRO A 222 -0.20 -2.24 -25.30
N SER A 223 -0.07 -3.47 -25.81
CA SER A 223 -0.91 -4.02 -26.88
C SER A 223 -2.21 -4.65 -26.36
N ALA A 224 -2.35 -4.84 -25.05
CA ALA A 224 -3.50 -5.49 -24.44
C ALA A 224 -4.35 -4.51 -23.61
N ALA A 225 -5.66 -4.78 -23.55
CA ALA A 225 -6.57 -4.01 -22.71
C ALA A 225 -6.42 -4.37 -21.23
N GLY A 226 -6.43 -3.34 -20.39
CA GLY A 226 -6.44 -3.46 -18.92
C GLY A 226 -5.08 -3.71 -18.28
N TRP A 227 -5.07 -3.67 -16.94
CA TRP A 227 -3.88 -3.84 -16.13
C TRP A 227 -3.80 -5.26 -15.59
N ASN A 228 -2.59 -5.83 -15.54
CA ASN A 228 -2.37 -7.19 -15.02
C ASN A 228 -1.17 -7.29 -14.07
N GLY A 229 -0.22 -6.36 -14.08
CA GLY A 229 0.79 -6.25 -13.02
C GLY A 229 0.41 -5.16 -12.02
N GLN A 230 0.78 -5.38 -10.76
CA GLN A 230 0.45 -4.49 -9.65
C GLN A 230 1.55 -4.54 -8.58
N SER A 231 1.82 -3.40 -7.96
CA SER A 231 2.64 -3.27 -6.77
C SER A 231 2.13 -2.09 -5.94
N GLU A 232 2.27 -2.19 -4.63
CA GLU A 232 2.07 -1.08 -3.72
C GLU A 232 3.14 -1.15 -2.63
N MET A 233 3.70 0.00 -2.29
CA MET A 233 4.62 0.14 -1.17
C MET A 233 4.18 1.28 -0.27
N MET A 234 4.16 1.02 1.04
CA MET A 234 4.05 2.08 2.03
C MET A 234 5.31 2.96 1.98
N GLY A 235 5.13 4.28 2.10
CA GLY A 235 6.25 5.19 2.20
C GLY A 235 7.05 4.92 3.47
N LEU A 236 8.36 5.07 3.40
CA LEU A 236 9.21 4.89 4.57
C LEU A 236 9.16 6.17 5.42
N PRO A 237 8.76 6.10 6.70
CA PRO A 237 8.81 7.25 7.60
C PRO A 237 10.22 7.82 7.71
N ALA A 238 10.36 9.14 7.82
CA ALA A 238 11.66 9.81 7.96
C ALA A 238 12.54 9.23 9.09
N SER A 239 11.92 8.83 10.21
CA SER A 239 12.59 8.23 11.37
C SER A 239 13.12 6.82 11.12
N GLN A 240 12.75 6.18 10.02
CA GLN A 240 13.20 4.84 9.61
C GLN A 240 14.23 4.85 8.49
N LEU A 241 14.70 6.03 8.06
CA LEU A 241 15.85 6.11 7.16
C LEU A 241 17.08 5.46 7.80
N SER A 242 17.85 4.76 6.98
CA SER A 242 19.02 3.99 7.40
C SER A 242 20.13 4.15 6.37
N ASP A 243 21.37 3.95 6.80
CA ASP A 243 22.52 3.81 5.89
C ASP A 243 22.66 2.37 5.36
N GLN A 244 21.89 1.43 5.90
CA GLN A 244 21.88 0.01 5.54
C GLN A 244 20.46 -0.54 5.43
N TYR A 245 20.21 -1.30 4.37
CA TYR A 245 18.94 -1.99 4.13
C TYR A 245 19.18 -3.46 3.86
N LEU A 246 18.33 -4.31 4.42
CA LEU A 246 18.37 -5.74 4.21
C LEU A 246 17.17 -6.16 3.37
N ILE A 247 17.45 -6.78 2.23
CA ILE A 247 16.45 -7.39 1.36
C ILE A 247 16.62 -8.91 1.48
N PRO A 248 15.60 -9.65 1.96
CA PRO A 248 15.76 -11.08 2.25
C PRO A 248 16.19 -11.91 1.04
N ASN A 249 15.78 -11.53 -0.17
CA ASN A 249 16.18 -12.19 -1.40
C ASN A 249 16.11 -11.28 -2.62
N TYR A 250 16.95 -11.53 -3.63
CA TYR A 250 16.88 -10.88 -4.94
C TYR A 250 16.75 -11.94 -6.04
N PHE A 251 15.58 -12.01 -6.68
CA PHE A 251 15.22 -13.09 -7.62
C PHE A 251 15.69 -12.88 -9.07
N GLY A 252 16.64 -11.98 -9.33
CA GLY A 252 17.01 -11.56 -10.70
C GLY A 252 17.53 -12.67 -11.63
N ALA A 253 18.05 -13.78 -11.11
CA ALA A 253 18.55 -14.90 -11.92
C ALA A 253 17.56 -16.06 -12.08
N ALA A 254 16.52 -16.15 -11.24
CA ALA A 254 15.66 -17.34 -11.17
C ALA A 254 14.72 -17.45 -12.39
N ASN A 255 14.27 -16.31 -12.94
CA ASN A 255 13.27 -16.26 -14.01
C ASN A 255 13.50 -15.05 -14.96
N PRO A 256 14.65 -14.93 -15.63
CA PRO A 256 15.03 -13.70 -16.34
C PRO A 256 14.10 -13.31 -17.50
N ASN A 257 13.31 -14.25 -18.03
CA ASN A 257 12.39 -14.01 -19.14
C ASN A 257 10.96 -13.65 -18.68
N THR A 258 10.63 -13.84 -17.41
CA THR A 258 9.26 -13.67 -16.87
C THR A 258 9.20 -12.81 -15.62
N LEU A 259 10.35 -12.52 -14.99
CA LEU A 259 10.50 -11.64 -13.85
C LEU A 259 11.46 -10.50 -14.20
N ASN A 260 10.95 -9.28 -14.19
CA ASN A 260 11.78 -8.07 -14.25
C ASN A 260 12.12 -7.60 -12.83
N ALA A 261 13.13 -8.23 -12.21
CA ALA A 261 13.61 -7.82 -10.89
C ALA A 261 14.43 -6.54 -11.02
N SER A 262 14.18 -5.56 -10.15
CA SER A 262 14.91 -4.29 -10.13
C SER A 262 15.13 -3.84 -8.69
N LEU A 263 16.31 -3.28 -8.41
CA LEU A 263 16.64 -2.64 -7.14
C LEU A 263 16.67 -1.13 -7.35
N TYR A 264 15.90 -0.39 -6.54
CA TYR A 264 15.87 1.06 -6.57
C TYR A 264 16.53 1.63 -5.33
N ILE A 265 17.51 2.51 -5.53
CA ILE A 265 18.29 3.16 -4.46
C ILE A 265 18.26 4.65 -4.74
N ALA A 266 17.99 5.45 -3.72
CA ALA A 266 18.09 6.90 -3.78
C ALA A 266 18.63 7.45 -2.46
N VAL A 267 19.30 8.59 -2.57
CA VAL A 267 19.76 9.37 -1.42
C VAL A 267 18.88 10.63 -1.38
N PRO A 268 18.11 10.84 -0.30
CA PRO A 268 17.24 12.02 -0.14
C PRO A 268 17.99 13.34 -0.02
#